data_AF-A0A3E0KCK8-F1
#
_entry.id   AF-A0A3E0KCK8-F1
#
_cell.length_a   1.000
_cell.length_b   1.000
_cell.length_c   1.000
_cell.angle_alpha   90.00
_cell.angle_beta   90.00
_cell.angle_gamma   90.00
#
_symmetry.space_group_name_H-M   'P 1'
#
loop_
_entity.id
_entity.type
_entity.pdbx_description
1 polymer ?
#
loop_
_entity_poly.entity_id
_entity_poly.type
_entity_poly.pdbx_seq_one_letter_code
_entity_poly.pdbx_strand_id
1 'polypeptide(L)'
;ADGDAAADAGAASGRDAWTGALRSLPGVHDVVAGFDEDETVVYTNDFEETIDALLKAGKAGRIRYRSLRVEASNLEDVFLTLTGRRLRE
;
A
#
# COMPACT_ATOMS: atom_id res chain seq x y z
N ALA A 1 -16.00 -20.38 21.96
CA ALA A 1 -15.53 -19.09 21.42
C ALA A 1 -15.43 -19.29 19.91
N ASP A 2 -16.54 -19.08 19.23
CA ASP A 2 -16.69 -19.22 17.78
C ASP A 2 -17.13 -17.84 17.29
N GLY A 3 -16.25 -17.13 16.60
CA GLY A 3 -16.55 -15.77 16.15
C GLY A 3 -15.32 -14.98 15.73
N ASP A 4 -14.55 -15.49 14.78
CA ASP A 4 -13.48 -14.69 14.13
C ASP A 4 -13.26 -15.00 12.63
N ALA A 5 -13.87 -16.06 12.08
CA ALA A 5 -13.63 -16.45 10.68
C ALA A 5 -14.44 -15.66 9.64
N ALA A 6 -15.39 -14.79 10.06
CA ALA A 6 -16.29 -14.09 9.14
C ALA A 6 -15.85 -12.67 8.74
N ALA A 7 -14.91 -12.05 9.47
CA ALA A 7 -14.43 -10.69 9.18
C ALA A 7 -13.41 -10.64 8.03
N ASP A 8 -12.70 -11.74 7.79
CA ASP A 8 -11.54 -11.80 6.89
C ASP A 8 -11.91 -11.75 5.39
N ALA A 9 -13.01 -12.42 5.01
CA ALA A 9 -13.45 -12.49 3.62
C ALA A 9 -13.96 -11.15 3.05
N GLY A 10 -14.47 -10.26 3.93
CA GLY A 10 -14.90 -8.91 3.55
C GLY A 10 -13.74 -7.93 3.37
N ALA A 11 -12.67 -8.10 4.13
CA ALA A 11 -11.47 -7.26 4.04
C ALA A 11 -10.66 -7.53 2.77
N ALA A 12 -10.60 -8.79 2.30
CA ALA A 12 -9.94 -9.15 1.05
C ALA A 12 -10.60 -8.49 -0.17
N SER A 13 -11.94 -8.55 -0.29
CA SER A 13 -12.66 -7.91 -1.41
C SER A 13 -12.57 -6.38 -1.37
N GLY A 14 -12.48 -5.79 -0.17
CA GLY A 14 -12.21 -4.38 0.00
C GLY A 14 -10.80 -4.01 -0.48
N ARG A 15 -9.79 -4.75 -0.01
CA ARG A 15 -8.37 -4.59 -0.39
C ARG A 15 -8.14 -4.56 -1.88
N ASP A 16 -8.59 -5.59 -2.59
CA ASP A 16 -8.37 -5.70 -4.04
C ASP A 16 -8.94 -4.49 -4.82
N ALA A 17 -10.11 -3.99 -4.39
CA ALA A 17 -10.78 -2.88 -5.05
C ALA A 17 -10.01 -1.56 -4.94
N TRP A 18 -9.43 -1.25 -3.77
CA TRP A 18 -8.62 -0.03 -3.62
C TRP A 18 -7.16 -0.23 -4.04
N THR A 19 -6.62 -1.45 -4.00
CA THR A 19 -5.34 -1.79 -4.64
C THR A 19 -5.39 -1.49 -6.14
N GLY A 20 -6.48 -1.87 -6.82
CA GLY A 20 -6.70 -1.50 -8.22
C GLY A 20 -6.79 0.02 -8.42
N ALA A 21 -7.47 0.73 -7.51
CA ALA A 21 -7.56 2.19 -7.56
C ALA A 21 -6.18 2.86 -7.39
N LEU A 22 -5.34 2.36 -6.47
CA LEU A 22 -3.98 2.86 -6.26
C LEU A 22 -3.08 2.61 -7.47
N ARG A 23 -3.15 1.42 -8.08
CA ARG A 23 -2.42 1.10 -9.32
C ARG A 23 -2.80 2.00 -10.49
N SER A 24 -4.01 2.56 -10.47
CA SER A 24 -4.48 3.48 -11.51
C SER A 24 -4.03 4.94 -11.30
N LEU A 25 -3.40 5.26 -10.17
CA LEU A 25 -2.96 6.62 -9.89
C LEU A 25 -1.72 6.99 -10.72
N PRO A 26 -1.65 8.22 -11.25
CA PRO A 26 -0.46 8.72 -11.93
C PRO A 26 0.80 8.61 -11.06
N GLY A 27 1.92 8.28 -11.69
CA GLY A 27 3.22 8.06 -11.04
C GLY A 27 3.38 6.74 -10.26
N VAL A 28 2.29 5.98 -10.03
CA VAL A 28 2.37 4.68 -9.36
C VAL A 28 2.94 3.61 -10.30
N HIS A 29 4.06 3.04 -9.90
CA HIS A 29 4.74 1.96 -10.61
C HIS A 29 4.26 0.58 -10.13
N ASP A 30 4.11 0.40 -8.82
CA ASP A 30 3.63 -0.86 -8.26
C ASP A 30 2.93 -0.66 -6.91
N VAL A 31 2.08 -1.62 -6.54
CA VAL A 31 1.34 -1.62 -5.27
C VAL A 31 1.38 -3.01 -4.67
N VAL A 32 1.98 -3.16 -3.51
CA VAL A 32 2.10 -4.44 -2.81
C VAL A 32 1.47 -4.35 -1.42
N ALA A 33 0.99 -5.49 -0.93
CA ALA A 33 0.61 -5.59 0.47
C ALA A 33 1.85 -5.34 1.35
N GLY A 34 1.69 -4.55 2.40
CA GLY A 34 2.73 -4.35 3.40
C GLY A 34 2.91 -5.60 4.26
N PHE A 35 3.75 -5.49 5.29
CA PHE A 35 3.97 -6.61 6.21
C PHE A 35 2.79 -6.80 7.17
N ASP A 36 2.12 -5.70 7.50
CA ASP A 36 0.89 -5.72 8.29
C ASP A 36 -0.35 -5.80 7.37
N GLU A 37 -1.42 -6.44 7.84
CA GLU A 37 -2.64 -6.66 7.06
C GLU A 37 -3.33 -5.36 6.61
N ASP A 38 -3.11 -4.27 7.35
CA ASP A 38 -3.65 -2.93 7.09
C ASP A 38 -2.66 -2.03 6.35
N GLU A 39 -1.48 -2.53 5.99
CA GLU A 39 -0.43 -1.75 5.32
C GLU A 39 -0.44 -2.00 3.81
N THR A 40 -0.21 -0.95 3.04
CA THR A 40 -0.02 -1.05 1.59
C THR A 40 1.09 -0.14 1.16
N VAL A 41 2.02 -0.72 0.40
CA VAL A 41 3.22 -0.05 -0.08
C VAL A 41 3.00 0.29 -1.53
N VAL A 42 3.21 1.57 -1.85
CA VAL A 42 3.11 2.11 -3.21
C VAL A 42 4.51 2.49 -3.66
N TYR A 43 4.97 1.86 -4.73
CA TYR A 43 6.21 2.23 -5.40
C TYR A 43 5.91 3.25 -6.48
N THR A 44 6.72 4.28 -6.55
CA THR A 44 6.59 5.37 -7.52
C THR A 44 7.93 5.73 -8.12
N ASN A 45 7.91 6.10 -9.40
CA ASN A 45 9.05 6.68 -10.10
C ASN A 45 8.94 8.22 -10.21
N ASP A 46 7.79 8.78 -9.85
CA ASP A 46 7.52 10.22 -9.83
C ASP A 46 6.78 10.57 -8.52
N PHE A 47 7.57 11.00 -7.53
CA PHE A 47 7.09 11.29 -6.19
C PHE A 47 6.07 12.44 -6.18
N GLU A 48 6.33 13.52 -6.91
CA GLU A 48 5.48 14.72 -6.89
C GLU A 48 4.11 14.41 -7.48
N GLU A 49 4.08 13.72 -8.64
CA GLU A 49 2.84 13.32 -9.29
C GLU A 49 2.02 12.35 -8.43
N THR A 50 2.70 11.40 -7.79
CA THR A 50 2.05 10.35 -6.99
C THR A 50 1.43 10.92 -5.72
N ILE A 51 2.13 11.80 -5.01
CA ILE A 51 1.58 12.43 -3.80
C ILE A 51 0.37 13.30 -4.12
N ASP A 52 0.42 14.09 -5.20
CA ASP A 52 -0.74 14.89 -5.62
C ASP A 52 -1.95 14.00 -5.96
N ALA A 53 -1.74 12.89 -6.66
CA ALA A 53 -2.77 11.92 -6.98
C ALA A 53 -3.38 11.26 -5.72
N LEU A 54 -2.55 10.86 -4.76
CA LEU A 54 -2.98 10.30 -3.48
C LEU A 54 -3.81 11.32 -2.67
N LEU A 55 -3.33 12.55 -2.53
CA LEU A 55 -4.06 13.59 -1.81
C LEU A 55 -5.42 13.89 -2.47
N LYS A 56 -5.49 13.90 -3.80
CA LYS A 56 -6.75 14.03 -4.55
C LYS A 56 -7.70 12.86 -4.30
N ALA A 57 -7.19 11.62 -4.29
CA ALA A 57 -7.98 10.43 -3.99
C ALA A 57 -8.56 10.47 -2.56
N GLY A 58 -7.78 10.94 -1.60
CA GLY A 58 -8.23 11.18 -0.23
C GLY A 58 -9.34 12.24 -0.14
N LYS A 59 -9.13 13.39 -0.78
CA LYS A 59 -10.13 14.47 -0.84
C LYS A 59 -11.44 14.05 -1.49
N ALA A 60 -11.38 13.20 -2.51
CA ALA A 60 -12.55 12.65 -3.18
C ALA A 60 -13.30 11.60 -2.34
N GLY A 61 -12.83 11.27 -1.14
CA GLY A 61 -13.41 10.25 -0.27
C GLY A 61 -13.21 8.82 -0.79
N ARG A 62 -12.35 8.63 -1.79
CA ARG A 62 -12.06 7.32 -2.40
C ARG A 62 -11.10 6.50 -1.53
N ILE A 63 -10.26 7.18 -0.76
CA ILE A 63 -9.29 6.55 0.14
C ILE A 63 -9.35 7.29 1.48
N ARG A 64 -9.36 6.55 2.58
CA ARG A 64 -9.26 7.12 3.93
C ARG A 64 -7.91 6.75 4.52
N TYR A 65 -6.99 7.71 4.54
CA TYR A 65 -5.67 7.50 5.12
C TYR A 65 -5.75 7.46 6.64
N ARG A 66 -5.28 6.37 7.25
CA ARG A 66 -5.03 6.28 8.69
C ARG A 66 -3.67 6.87 9.04
N SER A 67 -2.67 6.54 8.23
CA SER A 67 -1.31 7.07 8.26
C SER A 67 -0.77 7.08 6.82
N LEU A 68 0.17 7.99 6.55
CA LEU A 68 0.92 8.03 5.30
C LEU A 68 2.39 8.22 5.66
N ARG A 69 3.25 7.32 5.21
CA ARG A 69 4.70 7.39 5.38
C ARG A 69 5.34 7.41 4.00
N VAL A 70 6.29 8.31 3.82
CA VAL A 70 7.07 8.43 2.58
C VAL A 70 8.51 8.19 2.94
N GLU A 71 9.14 7.24 2.26
CA GLU A 71 10.55 6.92 2.44
C GLU A 71 11.25 6.88 1.09
N ALA A 72 12.49 7.36 1.04
CA ALA A 72 13.33 7.15 -0.11
C ALA A 72 13.74 5.67 -0.16
N SER A 73 13.61 5.03 -1.32
CA SER A 73 14.01 3.64 -1.49
C SER A 73 15.48 3.46 -1.09
N ASN A 74 15.72 2.60 -0.11
CA ASN A 74 17.08 2.18 0.24
C ASN A 74 17.35 0.77 -0.33
N LEU A 75 18.62 0.33 -0.32
CA LEU A 75 19.01 -0.99 -0.82
C LEU A 75 18.40 -2.14 0.00
N GLU A 76 18.08 -1.91 1.27
CA GLU A 76 17.46 -2.88 2.16
C GLU A 76 16.00 -3.13 1.78
N ASP A 77 15.27 -2.10 1.33
CA ASP A 77 13.89 -2.20 0.85
C ASP A 77 13.82 -3.03 -0.44
N VAL A 78 14.75 -2.82 -1.38
CA VAL A 78 14.84 -3.64 -2.60
C VAL A 78 15.18 -5.09 -2.27
N PHE A 79 16.10 -5.29 -1.31
CA PHE A 79 16.46 -6.62 -0.84
C PHE A 79 15.27 -7.34 -0.19
N LEU A 80 14.46 -6.61 0.59
CA LEU A 80 13.23 -7.11 1.19
C LEU A 80 12.18 -7.48 0.14
N THR A 81 11.92 -6.62 -0.85
CA THR A 81 10.98 -6.90 -1.95
C THR A 81 11.37 -8.14 -2.74
N LEU A 82 12.67 -8.37 -2.96
CA LEU A 82 13.16 -9.50 -3.76
C LEU A 82 13.28 -10.81 -2.99
N THR A 83 13.48 -10.77 -1.68
CA THR A 83 13.84 -11.98 -0.90
C THR A 83 12.87 -12.33 0.22
N GLY A 84 11.95 -11.41 0.57
CA GLY A 84 11.00 -11.56 1.67
C GLY A 84 11.66 -11.70 3.06
N ARG A 85 12.95 -11.34 3.20
CA ARG A 85 13.71 -11.51 4.44
C ARG A 85 14.51 -10.25 4.78
N ARG A 86 14.45 -9.84 6.05
CA ARG A 86 15.29 -8.76 6.60
C ARG A 86 16.75 -9.21 6.68
N LEU A 87 17.67 -8.34 6.31
CA LEU A 87 19.02 -8.39 6.88
C LEU A 87 18.88 -7.92 8.34
N ARG A 88 19.23 -8.75 9.31
CA ARG A 88 19.45 -8.28 10.68
C ARG A 88 20.94 -8.39 10.98
N GLU A 89 21.50 -7.31 11.52
CA GLU A 89 22.47 -7.34 12.63
C GLU A 89 21.91 -6.48 13.77
#